data_AF-A0A835H9H8-F1
#
_entry.id   AF-A0A835H9H8-F1
#
_cell.length_a   1.000
_cell.length_b   1.000
_cell.length_c   1.000
_cell.angle_alpha   90.00
_cell.angle_beta   90.00
_cell.angle_gamma   90.00
#
_symmetry.space_group_name_H-M   'P 1'
#
loop_
_entity.id
_entity.type
_entity.pdbx_description
1 polymer ?
#
loop_
_entity_poly.entity_id
_entity_poly.type
_entity_poly.pdbx_seq_one_letter_code
_entity_poly.pdbx_strand_id
1 'polypeptide(L)'
;SHHTSFSSSLSDYDRLLRKVEPAYSFVGMHYIFDTCKSSVTVLKFGRMSSDLLAYGASDGTLTVCSISQPPSIVKELRGHSKDATSCTK
;
A
#
# COMPACT_ATOMS: atom_id res chain seq x y z
N SER A 1 19.34 -50.05 41.88
CA SER A 1 18.11 -50.00 41.05
C SER A 1 18.31 -48.99 39.94
N HIS A 2 18.28 -49.47 38.70
CA HIS A 2 18.49 -48.72 37.45
C HIS A 2 17.27 -47.88 37.09
N HIS A 3 17.47 -46.69 36.53
CA HIS A 3 16.63 -46.05 35.48
C HIS A 3 17.50 -44.95 34.83
N THR A 4 18.22 -45.27 33.75
CA THR A 4 17.84 -45.01 32.34
C THR A 4 17.57 -43.53 32.05
N SER A 5 18.56 -42.86 31.48
CA SER A 5 18.44 -41.59 30.74
C SER A 5 17.47 -41.74 29.57
N PHE A 6 16.51 -40.81 29.46
CA PHE A 6 15.69 -40.62 28.26
C PHE A 6 15.98 -39.24 27.68
N SER A 7 16.67 -39.24 26.54
CA SER A 7 16.77 -38.11 25.62
C SER A 7 15.38 -37.77 25.08
N SER A 8 14.98 -36.51 25.18
CA SER A 8 13.81 -35.96 24.49
C SER A 8 14.31 -35.06 23.36
N SER A 9 14.37 -35.61 22.17
CA SER A 9 14.36 -34.84 20.93
C SER A 9 12.91 -34.53 20.57
N LEU A 10 12.66 -33.36 19.99
CA LEU A 10 11.38 -32.66 19.72
C LEU A 10 11.06 -31.61 20.81
N SER A 11 11.16 -30.31 20.54
CA SER A 11 10.73 -29.70 19.29
C SER A 11 11.41 -28.35 19.02
N ASP A 12 12.14 -28.28 17.90
CA ASP A 12 12.44 -27.04 17.15
C ASP A 12 11.17 -26.24 16.75
N TYR A 13 9.97 -26.66 17.17
CA TYR A 13 8.70 -26.03 16.88
C TYR A 13 8.40 -24.81 17.76
N ASP A 14 9.01 -24.66 18.94
CA ASP A 14 8.84 -23.45 19.76
C ASP A 14 9.50 -22.21 19.13
N ARG A 15 10.47 -22.41 18.22
CA ARG A 15 11.09 -21.31 17.46
C ARG A 15 10.35 -20.98 16.15
N LEU A 16 9.46 -21.85 15.70
CA LEU A 16 8.67 -21.66 14.46
C LEU A 16 7.34 -20.92 14.70
N LEU A 17 6.89 -20.82 15.95
CA LEU A 17 5.72 -20.02 16.32
C LEU A 17 6.14 -18.70 16.99
N ARG A 18 7.05 -17.95 16.35
CA ARG A 18 6.75 -16.52 16.25
C ARG A 18 5.47 -16.45 15.43
N LYS A 19 4.31 -16.51 16.10
CA LYS A 19 3.05 -16.01 15.56
C LYS A 19 3.39 -14.60 15.13
N VAL A 20 3.72 -14.44 13.86
CA VAL A 20 3.67 -13.14 13.20
C VAL A 20 2.22 -12.79 13.33
N GLU A 21 1.90 -12.01 14.37
CA GLU A 21 0.62 -11.34 14.46
C GLU A 21 0.40 -10.76 13.06
N PRO A 22 -0.66 -11.19 12.33
CA PRO A 22 -0.88 -10.66 11.00
C PRO A 22 -0.92 -9.16 11.20
N ALA A 23 0.00 -8.43 10.54
CA ALA A 23 0.17 -7.01 10.77
C ALA A 23 -1.20 -6.37 10.53
N TYR A 24 -1.92 -6.09 11.62
CA TYR A 24 -3.31 -5.66 11.63
C TYR A 24 -3.46 -4.35 10.83
N SER A 25 -2.33 -3.66 10.63
CA SER A 25 -2.12 -2.52 9.76
C SER A 25 -2.49 -2.71 8.28
N PHE A 26 -2.64 -3.93 7.75
CA PHE A 26 -2.95 -4.15 6.32
C PHE A 26 -4.34 -4.72 6.08
N VAL A 27 -5.09 -5.07 7.14
CA VAL A 27 -6.49 -5.49 7.02
C VAL A 27 -7.30 -4.26 6.57
N GLY A 28 -7.89 -4.32 5.37
CA GLY A 28 -8.60 -3.19 4.77
C GLY A 28 -7.73 -2.32 3.84
N MET A 29 -6.50 -2.72 3.52
CA MET A 29 -5.71 -2.04 2.49
C MET A 29 -6.22 -2.45 1.10
N HIS A 30 -6.91 -1.54 0.41
CA HIS A 30 -7.38 -1.75 -0.95
C HIS A 30 -6.29 -1.40 -1.97
N TYR A 31 -5.96 -2.33 -2.86
CA TYR A 31 -5.14 -2.05 -4.03
C TYR A 31 -5.99 -1.31 -5.06
N ILE A 32 -5.65 -0.04 -5.29
CA ILE A 32 -6.49 0.83 -6.11
C ILE A 32 -5.91 0.98 -7.52
N PHE A 33 -4.62 1.31 -7.63
CA PHE A 33 -3.94 1.52 -8.93
C PHE A 33 -2.45 1.20 -8.87
N ASP A 34 -1.92 0.70 -9.99
CA ASP A 34 -0.51 0.40 -10.21
C ASP A 34 0.03 0.92 -11.54
N THR A 35 -0.74 1.81 -12.15
CA THR A 35 -0.48 2.29 -13.50
C THR A 35 0.74 3.22 -13.56
N CYS A 36 1.18 3.77 -12.41
CA CYS A 36 2.36 4.61 -12.35
C CYS A 36 3.65 3.77 -12.27
N LYS A 37 4.56 3.99 -13.22
CA LYS A 37 5.92 3.42 -13.21
C LYS A 37 6.92 4.25 -12.41
N SER A 38 6.47 5.39 -11.90
CA SER A 38 7.25 6.41 -11.21
C SER A 38 6.69 6.64 -9.81
N SER A 39 7.51 7.16 -8.89
CA SER A 39 7.11 7.37 -7.50
C SER A 39 6.00 8.41 -7.40
N VAL A 40 4.97 8.14 -6.59
CA VAL A 40 3.92 9.12 -6.26
C VAL A 40 4.48 10.12 -5.26
N THR A 41 4.51 11.39 -5.63
CA THR A 41 5.07 12.48 -4.82
C THR A 41 4.00 13.29 -4.10
N VAL A 42 2.77 13.31 -4.63
CA VAL A 42 1.63 14.01 -4.04
C VAL A 42 0.37 13.17 -4.17
N LEU A 43 -0.51 13.26 -3.17
CA LEU A 43 -1.79 12.54 -3.16
C LEU A 43 -2.84 13.39 -2.44
N LYS A 44 -4.04 13.50 -3.01
CA LYS A 44 -5.13 14.32 -2.47
C LYS A 44 -6.50 13.74 -2.80
N PHE A 45 -7.36 13.63 -1.79
CA PHE A 45 -8.77 13.28 -1.98
C PHE A 45 -9.60 14.46 -2.48
N GLY A 46 -10.65 14.15 -3.23
CA GLY A 46 -11.65 15.09 -3.68
C GLY A 46 -12.35 15.76 -2.49
N ARG A 47 -12.53 17.07 -2.57
CA ARG A 47 -13.15 17.85 -1.48
C ARG A 47 -14.61 17.46 -1.23
N MET A 48 -15.35 17.17 -2.30
CA MET A 48 -16.79 16.88 -2.26
C MET A 48 -17.11 15.41 -2.60
N SER A 49 -16.09 14.59 -2.79
CA SER A 49 -16.24 13.16 -3.05
C SER A 49 -15.03 12.42 -2.49
N SER A 50 -15.29 11.56 -1.50
CA SER A 50 -14.29 10.63 -0.94
C SER A 50 -13.81 9.62 -1.97
N ASP A 51 -14.61 9.40 -3.00
CA ASP A 51 -14.35 8.38 -4.01
C ASP A 51 -13.46 8.92 -5.12
N LEU A 52 -13.13 10.21 -5.12
CA LEU A 52 -12.17 10.80 -6.04
C LEU A 52 -10.81 10.98 -5.37
N LEU A 53 -9.77 10.54 -6.06
CA LEU A 53 -8.38 10.66 -5.65
C LEU A 53 -7.58 11.29 -6.79
N ALA A 54 -6.75 12.27 -6.46
CA ALA A 54 -5.75 12.81 -7.37
C ALA A 54 -4.36 12.44 -6.84
N TYR A 55 -3.49 11.93 -7.70
CA TYR A 55 -2.09 11.68 -7.37
C TYR A 55 -1.17 12.25 -8.45
N GLY A 56 0.03 12.65 -8.04
CA GLY A 56 1.08 13.12 -8.92
C GLY A 56 2.31 12.25 -8.81
N ALA A 57 2.92 11.94 -9.94
CA ALA A 57 4.12 11.13 -10.02
C ALA A 57 5.35 11.96 -10.40
N SER A 58 6.54 11.49 -10.03
CA SER A 58 7.82 12.15 -10.33
C SER A 58 8.17 12.24 -11.83
N ASP A 59 7.41 11.57 -12.69
CA ASP A 59 7.53 11.69 -14.15
C ASP A 59 6.75 12.91 -14.72
N GLY A 60 6.13 13.71 -13.86
CA GLY A 60 5.33 14.88 -14.27
C GLY A 60 3.89 14.53 -14.68
N THR A 61 3.42 13.33 -14.35
CA THR A 61 2.02 12.92 -14.56
C THR A 61 1.17 13.29 -13.35
N LEU A 62 0.01 13.89 -13.61
CA LEU A 62 -1.06 14.07 -12.62
C LEU A 62 -2.28 13.26 -13.06
N THR A 63 -2.76 12.39 -12.18
CA THR A 63 -3.89 11.50 -12.47
C THR A 63 -4.99 11.71 -11.46
N VAL A 64 -6.23 11.81 -11.95
CA VAL A 64 -7.46 11.77 -11.16
C VAL A 64 -8.14 10.43 -11.43
N CYS A 65 -8.50 9.74 -10.36
CA CYS A 65 -9.10 8.42 -10.41
C CYS A 65 -10.24 8.27 -9.41
N SER A 66 -11.18 7.40 -9.75
CA SER A 66 -12.25 6.96 -8.86
C SER A 66 -11.78 5.73 -8.09
N ILE A 67 -11.87 5.78 -6.77
CA ILE A 67 -11.51 4.68 -5.87
C ILE A 67 -12.72 3.81 -5.49
N SER A 68 -13.91 4.14 -6.00
CA SER A 68 -15.10 3.29 -5.93
C SER A 68 -14.84 1.91 -6.56
N GLN A 69 -15.55 0.86 -6.16
CA GLN A 69 -15.50 -0.42 -6.89
C GLN A 69 -16.41 -0.35 -8.15
N PRO A 70 -15.90 -0.61 -9.36
CA PRO A 70 -14.50 -0.88 -9.73
C PRO A 70 -13.65 0.40 -9.86
N PRO A 71 -12.37 0.38 -9.46
CA PRO A 71 -11.51 1.55 -9.55
C PRO A 71 -11.27 1.92 -11.02
N SER A 72 -11.26 3.21 -11.34
CA SER A 72 -11.08 3.70 -12.70
C SER A 72 -10.30 5.00 -12.77
N ILE A 73 -9.56 5.20 -13.86
CA ILE A 73 -8.91 6.48 -14.15
C ILE A 73 -9.95 7.40 -14.78
N VAL A 74 -10.18 8.56 -14.16
CA VAL A 74 -11.10 9.58 -14.65
C VAL A 74 -10.39 10.48 -15.63
N LYS A 75 -9.17 10.90 -15.30
CA LYS A 75 -8.38 11.79 -16.14
C LYS A 75 -6.89 11.65 -15.86
N GLU A 76 -6.10 11.75 -16.92
CA GLU A 76 -4.65 11.80 -16.83
C GLU A 76 -4.16 13.08 -17.53
N LEU A 77 -3.26 13.80 -16.87
CA LEU A 77 -2.63 15.02 -17.35
C LEU A 77 -1.12 14.76 -17.41
N ARG A 78 -0.57 14.85 -18.63
CA ARG A 78 0.85 14.62 -18.91
C ARG A 78 1.50 15.89 -19.44
N GLY A 79 2.80 16.03 -19.21
CA GLY A 79 3.59 17.14 -19.76
C GLY A 79 3.97 18.23 -18.75
N HIS A 80 3.74 18.03 -17.46
CA HIS A 80 4.23 18.93 -16.42
C HIS A 80 5.72 18.65 -16.17
N SER A 81 6.61 19.28 -16.94
CA SER A 81 8.07 19.05 -16.91
C SER A 81 8.81 19.79 -15.79
N LYS A 82 8.11 20.59 -14.98
CA LYS A 82 8.66 21.28 -13.81
C LYS A 82 7.62 21.28 -12.70
N ASP A 83 8.02 20.73 -11.56
CA ASP A 83 7.40 20.81 -10.24
C ASP A 83 5.92 21.19 -10.26
N ALA A 84 5.03 20.19 -10.19
CA ALA A 84 3.63 20.37 -9.84
C ALA A 84 3.49 20.75 -8.35
N THR A 85 4.20 21.80 -7.92
CA THR A 85 4.14 22.37 -6.57
C THR A 85 3.37 23.68 -6.67
N SER A 86 2.06 23.61 -6.42
CA SER A 86 1.18 24.67 -5.91
C SER A 86 -0.18 24.68 -6.62
N CYS A 87 -1.14 23.99 -6.02
CA CYS A 87 -2.55 24.35 -6.13
C CYS A 87 -3.16 24.44 -4.73
N THR A 88 -2.73 25.44 -3.96
CA THR A 88 -3.46 25.96 -2.81
C THR A 88 -3.80 27.42 -3.09
N LYS A 89 -5.07 27.68 -3.39
CA LYS A 89 -5.71 28.97 -3.16
C LYS A 89 -7.16 28.75 -2.78
#